data_AF-A0A5C1YFL1-F1
#
_entry.id   AF-A0A5C1YFL1-F1
#
_cell.length_a   1.000
_cell.length_b   1.000
_cell.length_c   1.000
_cell.angle_alpha   90.00
_cell.angle_beta   90.00
_cell.angle_gamma   90.00
#
_symmetry.space_group_name_H-M   'P 1'
#
loop_
_entity.id
_entity.type
_entity.pdbx_description
1 polymer ?
#
loop_
_entity_poly.entity_id
_entity_poly.type
_entity_poly.pdbx_seq_one_letter_code
_entity_poly.pdbx_strand_id
1 'polypeptide(L)'
;MIVNIAGVGITKGGIHWGDLQLEHGYGMVAAQLQAGRANDLLGVAFAARRDNPIRYVLYHPGFTRSGDLSPLPPVLRASIRAAARLSARPVTESVAPIHDFIDRPPSAPLTAIDRDKPVPLTLSTLDPADAERLAGITGSLLATIRGRS
;
A
#
# COMPACT_ATOMS: atom_id res chain seq x y z
N MET A 1 -15.64 0.91 8.71
CA MET A 1 -14.70 0.23 7.79
C MET A 1 -13.67 1.24 7.34
N ILE A 2 -12.47 0.77 6.98
CA ILE A 2 -11.41 1.57 6.35
C ILE A 2 -11.12 0.99 4.98
N VAL A 3 -11.08 1.83 3.95
CA VAL A 3 -10.55 1.49 2.63
C VAL A 3 -9.24 2.24 2.46
N ASN A 4 -8.15 1.51 2.31
CA ASN A 4 -6.80 2.06 2.15
C ASN A 4 -6.33 1.87 0.72
N ILE A 5 -5.91 2.95 0.08
CA ILE A 5 -5.31 2.91 -1.26
C ILE A 5 -3.88 2.38 -1.12
N ALA A 6 -3.68 1.16 -1.59
CA ALA A 6 -2.53 0.34 -1.26
C ALA A 6 -1.79 -0.15 -2.51
N GLY A 7 -0.58 -0.70 -2.31
CA GLY A 7 0.21 -1.35 -3.36
C GLY A 7 -0.07 -2.84 -3.48
N VAL A 8 -1.16 -3.31 -2.88
CA VAL A 8 -1.44 -4.74 -2.69
C VAL A 8 -1.46 -5.51 -4.02
N GLY A 9 -0.90 -6.72 -4.01
CA GLY A 9 -0.69 -7.52 -5.22
C GLY A 9 0.62 -7.20 -5.97
N ILE A 10 1.27 -6.06 -5.71
CA ILE A 10 2.62 -5.81 -6.21
C ILE A 10 3.61 -6.63 -5.39
N THR A 11 4.38 -7.49 -6.05
CA THR A 11 5.39 -8.36 -5.41
C THR A 11 6.82 -7.83 -5.49
N LYS A 12 7.04 -6.72 -6.18
CA LYS A 12 8.35 -6.08 -6.30
C LYS A 12 8.60 -5.12 -5.14
N GLY A 13 9.88 -5.03 -4.75
CA GLY A 13 10.31 -4.25 -3.58
C GLY A 13 10.02 -4.94 -2.25
N GLY A 14 10.47 -4.33 -1.16
CA GLY A 14 10.33 -4.86 0.19
C GLY A 14 10.67 -3.80 1.23
N ILE A 15 10.57 -4.17 2.50
CA ILE A 15 11.02 -3.33 3.60
C ILE A 15 12.52 -3.52 3.79
N HIS A 16 13.27 -2.43 3.73
CA HIS A 16 14.68 -2.35 4.08
C HIS A 16 14.79 -2.25 5.61
N TRP A 17 14.71 -3.38 6.30
CA TRP A 17 14.66 -3.42 7.77
C TRP A 17 15.84 -2.76 8.49
N GLY A 18 17.02 -2.73 7.87
CA GLY A 18 18.22 -2.07 8.40
C GLY A 18 18.30 -0.57 8.10
N ASP A 19 17.44 -0.06 7.21
CA ASP A 19 17.41 1.34 6.80
C ASP A 19 15.99 1.74 6.38
N LEU A 20 15.07 1.77 7.35
CA LEU A 20 13.65 2.04 7.09
C LEU A 20 13.41 3.45 6.54
N GLN A 21 14.30 4.39 6.85
CA GLN A 21 14.22 5.77 6.39
C GLN A 21 14.93 5.97 5.04
N LEU A 22 15.58 4.92 4.50
CA LEU A 22 16.35 4.95 3.25
C LEU A 22 17.37 6.08 3.23
N GLU A 23 18.09 6.24 4.35
CA GLU A 23 19.11 7.26 4.54
C GLU A 23 20.31 7.04 3.60
N HIS A 24 20.55 5.79 3.20
CA HIS A 24 21.65 5.41 2.33
C HIS A 24 21.16 4.86 0.99
N GLY A 25 21.82 5.27 -0.10
CA GLY A 25 21.54 4.72 -1.43
C GLY A 25 20.12 5.02 -1.92
N TYR A 26 19.59 6.20 -1.56
CA TYR A 26 18.22 6.59 -1.88
C TYR A 26 17.89 6.44 -3.38
N GLY A 27 16.83 5.71 -3.66
CA GLY A 27 16.24 5.62 -4.99
C GLY A 27 14.73 5.83 -4.91
N MET A 28 14.21 6.83 -5.63
CA MET A 28 12.77 7.16 -5.64
C MET A 28 11.87 5.94 -5.87
N VAL A 29 12.25 5.05 -6.79
CA VAL A 29 11.46 3.85 -7.10
C VAL A 29 11.47 2.87 -5.93
N ALA A 30 12.62 2.65 -5.30
CA ALA A 30 12.73 1.79 -4.14
C ALA A 30 11.94 2.36 -2.96
N ALA A 31 12.03 3.68 -2.73
CA ALA A 31 11.26 4.38 -1.71
C ALA A 31 9.75 4.24 -1.93
N GLN A 32 9.27 4.41 -3.16
CA GLN A 32 7.84 4.26 -3.49
C GLN A 32 7.36 2.82 -3.26
N LEU A 33 8.15 1.82 -3.68
CA LEU A 33 7.81 0.42 -3.47
C LEU A 33 7.80 0.05 -1.99
N GLN A 34 8.77 0.55 -1.22
CA GLN A 34 8.82 0.36 0.24
C GLN A 34 7.63 1.04 0.92
N ALA A 35 7.28 2.26 0.54
CA ALA A 35 6.13 2.97 1.10
C ALA A 35 4.82 2.20 0.83
N GLY A 36 4.65 1.68 -0.39
CA GLY A 36 3.53 0.78 -0.73
C GLY A 36 3.49 -0.47 0.14
N ARG A 37 4.63 -1.16 0.27
CA ARG A 37 4.77 -2.35 1.14
C ARG A 37 4.46 -2.03 2.61
N ALA A 38 4.96 -0.90 3.11
CA ALA A 38 4.72 -0.47 4.49
C ALA A 38 3.23 -0.22 4.72
N ASN A 39 2.54 0.41 3.77
CA ASN A 39 1.10 0.64 3.83
C ASN A 39 0.31 -0.69 3.87
N ASP A 40 0.68 -1.65 3.03
CA ASP A 40 0.07 -2.99 3.03
C ASP A 40 0.23 -3.67 4.41
N LEU A 41 1.46 -3.72 4.94
CA LEU A 41 1.79 -4.36 6.22
C LEU A 41 1.13 -3.67 7.41
N LEU A 42 1.04 -2.34 7.43
CA LEU A 42 0.32 -1.62 8.49
C LEU A 42 -1.18 -1.90 8.47
N GLY A 43 -1.76 -2.12 7.28
CA GLY A 43 -3.13 -2.60 7.14
C GLY A 43 -3.33 -4.00 7.71
N VAL A 44 -2.39 -4.92 7.45
CA VAL A 44 -2.38 -6.28 8.05
C VAL A 44 -2.33 -6.20 9.57
N ALA A 45 -1.38 -5.44 10.12
CA ALA A 45 -1.22 -5.29 11.58
C ALA A 45 -2.45 -4.66 12.23
N PHE A 46 -3.09 -3.69 11.57
CA PHE A 46 -4.33 -3.09 12.07
C PHE A 46 -5.46 -4.11 12.13
N ALA A 47 -5.67 -4.88 11.05
CA ALA A 47 -6.75 -5.86 10.97
C ALA A 47 -6.55 -7.05 11.92
N ALA A 48 -5.30 -7.38 12.27
CA ALA A 48 -4.96 -8.47 13.19
C ALA A 48 -5.19 -8.16 14.68
N ARG A 49 -5.52 -6.90 15.04
CA ARG A 49 -5.78 -6.52 16.44
C ARG A 49 -6.97 -7.31 16.99
N ARG A 50 -6.80 -7.84 18.21
CA ARG A 50 -7.89 -8.55 18.91
C ARG A 50 -9.11 -7.64 19.07
N ASP A 51 -10.28 -8.25 18.90
CA ASP A 51 -11.59 -7.62 19.04
C ASP A 51 -11.78 -6.36 18.17
N ASN A 52 -11.03 -6.21 17.07
CA ASN A 52 -11.17 -5.08 16.17
C ASN A 52 -12.48 -5.18 15.37
N PRO A 53 -13.47 -4.30 15.61
CA PRO A 53 -14.73 -4.35 14.88
C PRO A 53 -14.61 -3.75 13.47
N ILE A 54 -13.50 -3.06 13.17
CA ILE A 54 -13.31 -2.32 11.93
C ILE A 54 -12.78 -3.26 10.85
N ARG A 55 -13.60 -3.45 9.80
CA ARG A 55 -13.17 -4.11 8.55
C ARG A 55 -12.20 -3.23 7.78
N TYR A 56 -11.14 -3.82 7.27
CA TYR A 56 -10.07 -3.14 6.55
C TYR A 56 -9.94 -3.69 5.12
N VAL A 57 -9.95 -2.80 4.13
CA VAL A 57 -9.77 -3.14 2.72
C VAL A 57 -8.48 -2.52 2.22
N LEU A 58 -7.53 -3.36 1.79
CA LEU A 58 -6.37 -2.97 1.00
C LEU A 58 -6.80 -2.97 -0.47
N TYR A 59 -6.79 -1.80 -1.10
CA TYR A 59 -7.26 -1.64 -2.47
C TYR A 59 -6.20 -1.01 -3.35
N HIS A 60 -5.72 -1.73 -4.37
CA HIS A 60 -4.86 -1.18 -5.40
C HIS A 60 -5.70 -0.87 -6.65
N PRO A 61 -5.93 0.40 -7.00
CA PRO A 61 -6.79 0.78 -8.14
C PRO A 61 -6.15 0.55 -9.52
N GLY A 62 -4.90 0.10 -9.56
CA GLY A 62 -4.08 0.07 -10.77
C GLY A 62 -3.47 1.43 -11.11
N PHE A 63 -2.74 1.49 -12.22
CA PHE A 63 -2.11 2.73 -12.68
C PHE A 63 -3.16 3.77 -13.05
N THR A 64 -3.21 4.87 -12.29
CA THR A 64 -3.96 6.06 -12.67
C THR A 64 -3.05 7.05 -13.39
N ARG A 65 -3.63 7.87 -14.28
CA ARG A 65 -2.89 8.83 -15.11
C ARG A 65 -2.42 10.09 -14.35
N SER A 66 -2.29 10.02 -13.03
CA SER A 66 -2.30 11.19 -12.13
C SER A 66 -1.02 11.40 -11.31
N GLY A 67 0.01 10.56 -11.44
CA GLY A 67 1.28 10.78 -10.74
C GLY A 67 2.15 11.82 -11.43
N ASP A 68 2.75 12.75 -10.67
CA ASP A 68 3.83 13.57 -11.21
C ASP A 68 5.06 12.70 -11.48
N LEU A 69 5.35 12.49 -12.76
CA LEU A 69 6.47 11.67 -13.22
C LEU A 69 7.72 12.53 -13.48
N SER A 70 7.67 13.84 -13.23
CA SER A 70 8.82 14.74 -13.37
C SER A 70 10.07 14.28 -12.61
N PRO A 71 9.99 13.64 -11.42
CA PRO A 71 11.18 13.20 -10.68
C PRO A 71 11.83 11.92 -11.23
N LEU A 72 11.20 11.22 -12.19
CA LEU A 72 11.70 9.94 -12.69
C LEU A 72 12.71 10.10 -13.84
N PRO A 73 13.67 9.17 -14.01
CA PRO A 73 14.55 9.15 -15.17
C PRO A 73 13.75 9.15 -16.49
N PRO A 74 14.23 9.82 -17.57
CA PRO A 74 13.46 10.00 -18.81
C PRO A 74 12.94 8.70 -19.42
N VAL A 75 13.75 7.64 -19.39
CA VAL A 75 13.38 6.30 -19.91
C VAL A 75 12.25 5.69 -19.11
N LEU A 76 12.31 5.76 -17.77
CA LEU A 76 11.26 5.25 -16.89
C LEU A 76 9.97 6.07 -16.99
N ARG A 77 10.10 7.39 -17.14
CA ARG A 77 8.97 8.28 -17.39
C ARG A 77 8.25 7.92 -18.68
N ALA A 78 9.00 7.64 -19.75
CA ALA A 78 8.44 7.26 -21.06
C ALA A 78 7.71 5.91 -20.99
N SER A 79 8.29 4.90 -20.31
CA SER A 79 7.66 3.59 -20.14
C SER A 79 6.41 3.65 -19.26
N ILE A 80 6.41 4.41 -18.17
CA ILE A 80 5.21 4.62 -17.35
C ILE A 80 4.13 5.37 -18.14
N ARG A 81 4.49 6.39 -18.94
CA ARG A 81 3.51 7.06 -19.81
C ARG A 81 2.93 6.12 -20.87
N ALA A 82 3.74 5.23 -21.45
CA ALA A 82 3.27 4.23 -22.41
C ALA A 82 2.34 3.22 -21.75
N ALA A 83 2.72 2.69 -20.58
CA ALA A 83 1.88 1.78 -19.80
C ALA A 83 0.57 2.46 -19.35
N ALA A 84 0.64 3.71 -18.89
CA ALA A 84 -0.55 4.49 -18.52
C ALA A 84 -1.45 4.75 -19.73
N ARG A 85 -0.93 4.98 -20.93
CA ARG A 85 -1.78 5.11 -22.13
C ARG A 85 -2.49 3.81 -22.50
N LEU A 86 -1.85 2.67 -22.27
CA LEU A 86 -2.39 1.35 -22.59
C LEU A 86 -3.29 0.78 -21.48
N SER A 87 -3.17 1.26 -20.24
CA SER A 87 -3.78 0.62 -19.08
C SER A 87 -4.41 1.57 -18.05
N ALA A 88 -4.31 2.90 -18.22
CA ALA A 88 -4.90 3.84 -17.26
C ALA A 88 -6.40 3.95 -17.47
N ARG A 89 -7.14 3.38 -16.53
CA ARG A 89 -8.55 3.70 -16.31
C ARG A 89 -8.66 5.18 -15.90
N PRO A 90 -9.73 5.88 -16.29
CA PRO A 90 -10.10 7.15 -15.69
C PRO A 90 -10.12 7.04 -14.16
N VAL A 91 -9.72 8.10 -13.45
CA VAL A 91 -9.71 8.11 -11.98
C VAL A 91 -11.08 7.74 -11.43
N THR A 92 -12.16 8.21 -12.06
CA THR A 92 -13.55 7.88 -11.72
C THR A 92 -13.83 6.38 -11.77
N GLU A 93 -13.34 5.68 -12.81
CA GLU A 93 -13.48 4.22 -12.92
C GLU A 93 -12.58 3.48 -11.92
N SER A 94 -11.40 4.01 -11.63
CA SER A 94 -10.46 3.44 -10.66
C SER A 94 -10.96 3.56 -9.21
N VAL A 95 -11.78 4.54 -8.89
CA VAL A 95 -12.37 4.70 -7.55
C VAL A 95 -13.80 4.17 -7.46
N ALA A 96 -14.46 3.87 -8.58
CA ALA A 96 -15.81 3.33 -8.60
C ALA A 96 -16.00 2.11 -7.67
N PRO A 97 -15.07 1.13 -7.61
CA PRO A 97 -15.19 -0.02 -6.71
C PRO A 97 -15.19 0.34 -5.21
N ILE A 98 -14.72 1.54 -4.84
CA ILE A 98 -14.78 2.00 -3.44
C ILE A 98 -16.24 2.19 -3.00
N HIS A 99 -17.12 2.65 -3.90
CA HIS A 99 -18.55 2.76 -3.59
C HIS A 99 -19.16 1.38 -3.30
N ASP A 100 -18.79 0.36 -4.08
CA ASP A 100 -19.26 -1.01 -3.83
C ASP A 100 -18.82 -1.54 -2.47
N PHE A 101 -17.62 -1.22 -1.99
CA PHE A 101 -17.20 -1.61 -0.63
C PHE A 101 -18.04 -0.91 0.45
N ILE A 102 -18.46 0.33 0.20
CA ILE A 102 -19.31 1.08 1.13
C ILE A 102 -20.71 0.48 1.18
N ASP A 103 -21.31 0.21 0.02
CA ASP A 103 -22.66 -0.31 -0.09
C ASP A 103 -22.75 -1.78 0.33
N ARG A 104 -21.69 -2.55 0.06
CA ARG A 104 -21.59 -3.99 0.34
C ARG A 104 -20.25 -4.30 1.01
N PRO A 105 -20.11 -3.96 2.32
CA PRO A 105 -18.86 -4.13 3.03
C PRO A 105 -18.45 -5.60 3.14
N PRO A 106 -17.16 -5.93 2.93
CA PRO A 106 -16.66 -7.27 3.18
C PRO A 106 -16.84 -7.68 4.64
N SER A 107 -17.19 -8.95 4.85
CA SER A 107 -17.38 -9.50 6.20
C SER A 107 -16.06 -9.86 6.89
N ALA A 108 -15.01 -10.16 6.12
CA ALA A 108 -13.70 -10.53 6.62
C ALA A 108 -12.98 -9.35 7.29
N PRO A 109 -12.23 -9.55 8.38
CA PRO A 109 -11.48 -8.48 9.06
C PRO A 109 -10.53 -7.73 8.12
N LEU A 110 -9.87 -8.46 7.21
CA LEU A 110 -9.02 -7.93 6.17
C LEU A 110 -9.48 -8.45 4.81
N THR A 111 -9.56 -7.56 3.83
CA THR A 111 -9.79 -7.89 2.42
C THR A 111 -8.72 -7.21 1.57
N ALA A 112 -8.16 -7.90 0.58
CA ALA A 112 -7.12 -7.38 -0.29
C ALA A 112 -7.53 -7.55 -1.76
N ILE A 113 -7.52 -6.46 -2.52
CA ILE A 113 -8.00 -6.42 -3.91
C ILE A 113 -7.04 -5.58 -4.77
N ASP A 114 -6.54 -6.18 -5.85
CA ASP A 114 -5.84 -5.49 -6.94
C ASP A 114 -6.79 -5.30 -8.11
N ARG A 115 -7.23 -4.06 -8.32
CA ARG A 115 -8.24 -3.60 -9.29
C ARG A 115 -9.58 -4.29 -9.08
N ASP A 116 -9.78 -5.44 -9.69
CA ASP A 116 -10.97 -6.27 -9.64
C ASP A 116 -10.68 -7.69 -9.15
N LYS A 117 -9.42 -7.96 -8.77
CA LYS A 117 -8.94 -9.30 -8.45
C LYS A 117 -8.65 -9.43 -6.96
N PRO A 118 -9.26 -10.40 -6.26
CA PRO A 118 -8.87 -10.74 -4.91
C PRO A 118 -7.39 -11.13 -4.84
N VAL A 119 -6.70 -10.64 -3.83
CA VAL A 119 -5.30 -10.97 -3.55
C VAL A 119 -5.25 -11.93 -2.36
N PRO A 120 -4.58 -13.10 -2.47
CA PRO A 120 -4.45 -14.01 -1.36
C PRO A 120 -3.72 -13.36 -0.18
N LEU A 121 -4.30 -13.45 1.02
CA LEU A 121 -3.67 -12.94 2.24
C LEU A 121 -2.45 -13.79 2.67
N THR A 122 -2.25 -14.95 2.06
CA THR A 122 -1.09 -15.82 2.26
C THR A 122 0.14 -15.39 1.45
N LEU A 123 0.06 -14.32 0.65
CA LEU A 123 1.24 -13.78 -0.01
C LEU A 123 2.26 -13.32 1.03
N SER A 124 3.54 -13.66 0.82
CA SER A 124 4.64 -13.24 1.69
C SER A 124 4.78 -11.72 1.82
N THR A 125 4.24 -10.98 0.86
CA THR A 125 4.17 -9.51 0.87
C THR A 125 3.19 -8.95 1.90
N LEU A 126 2.38 -9.80 2.51
CA LEU A 126 1.38 -9.52 3.55
C LEU A 126 1.69 -10.33 4.83
N ASP A 127 2.96 -10.70 5.05
CA ASP A 127 3.38 -11.53 6.18
C ASP A 127 2.99 -10.90 7.53
N PRO A 128 2.27 -11.63 8.42
CA PRO A 128 1.84 -11.09 9.71
C PRO A 128 2.98 -10.73 10.66
N ALA A 129 4.12 -11.43 10.62
CA ALA A 129 5.25 -11.15 11.50
C ALA A 129 5.98 -9.88 11.06
N ASP A 130 6.15 -9.69 9.75
CA ASP A 130 6.66 -8.43 9.19
C ASP A 130 5.70 -7.27 9.51
N ALA A 131 4.38 -7.51 9.45
CA ALA A 131 3.38 -6.52 9.81
C ALA A 131 3.47 -6.11 11.28
N GLU A 132 3.55 -7.07 12.20
CA GLU A 132 3.74 -6.83 13.63
C GLU A 132 5.03 -6.06 13.91
N ARG A 133 6.14 -6.50 13.30
CA ARG A 133 7.45 -5.86 13.42
C ARG A 133 7.39 -4.39 12.99
N LEU A 134 6.83 -4.13 11.81
CA LEU A 134 6.71 -2.77 11.28
C LEU A 134 5.84 -1.89 12.19
N ALA A 135 4.69 -2.42 12.64
CA ALA A 135 3.79 -1.69 13.53
C ALA A 135 4.46 -1.34 14.87
N GLY A 136 5.24 -2.26 15.44
CA GLY A 136 6.04 -2.00 16.65
C GLY A 136 7.06 -0.88 16.46
N ILE A 137 7.81 -0.91 15.35
CA ILE A 137 8.79 0.14 15.04
C ILE A 137 8.11 1.50 14.82
N THR A 138 7.03 1.54 14.02
CA THR A 138 6.25 2.76 13.81
C THR A 138 5.70 3.33 15.13
N GLY A 139 5.22 2.47 16.03
CA GLY A 139 4.78 2.87 17.36
C GLY A 139 5.88 3.58 18.17
N SER A 140 7.08 3.00 18.21
CA SER A 140 8.24 3.56 18.90
C SER A 140 8.69 4.92 18.31
N LEU A 141 8.69 5.05 16.97
CA LEU A 141 9.01 6.31 16.29
C LEU A 141 8.00 7.41 16.66
N LEU A 142 6.70 7.11 16.62
CA LEU A 142 5.65 8.06 16.97
C LEU A 142 5.70 8.47 18.44
N ALA A 143 6.00 7.54 19.35
CA ALA A 143 6.18 7.83 20.77
C ALA A 143 7.35 8.80 20.99
N THR A 144 8.45 8.61 20.25
CA THR A 144 9.63 9.49 20.32
C THR A 144 9.31 10.91 19.86
N ILE A 145 8.52 11.06 18.79
CA ILE A 145 8.09 12.37 18.28
C ILE A 145 7.19 13.09 19.31
N ARG A 146 6.25 12.37 19.92
CA ARG A 146 5.31 12.93 20.93
C ARG A 146 5.98 13.31 22.25
N GLY A 147 7.10 12.68 22.61
CA GLY A 147 7.86 13.04 23.81
C GLY A 147 8.71 14.30 23.67
N ARG A 148 8.78 14.90 22.48
CA ARG A 148 9.56 16.11 22.16
C ARG A 148 8.72 17.39 22.07
N SER A 149 7.39 17.29 22.27
CA SER A 149 6.42 18.39 22.18
C SER A 149 5.95 18.86 23.55
#